data_AF-A0A524PMU8-F1
#
_entry.id   AF-A0A524PMU8-F1
#
_cell.length_a   1.000
_cell.length_b   1.000
_cell.length_c   1.000
_cell.angle_alpha   90.00
_cell.angle_beta   90.00
_cell.angle_gamma   90.00
#
_symmetry.space_group_name_H-M   'P 1'
#
loop_
_entity.id
_entity.type
_entity.pdbx_description
1 polymer ?
#
loop_
_entity_poly.entity_id
_entity_poly.type
_entity_poly.pdbx_seq_one_letter_code
_entity_poly.pdbx_strand_id
1 'polypeptide(L)'
;MKKIKNYFILFIAAAVLSSCSGLNKMKKNASLVNYNVVPEVLETHAGTVDVTIKGNFPEKYFDKNTVLEATPVLIYDGGETVFENVSVQGEKVQANNAVISYTGGSFTYTNSVPFNEGMMVSDLVLRIKATRKGTTLDFDPLKLADGVIATSTLVELDPQTILMKDNFKRIVADSRMADIHYLINMANIRNTELKSEDIAALKEFMALVKENDRLEFTGTTISSYASPDGELDFNEKLSGKRGETSTKYVKAEFAKSKIEDINKDEFITSEYTAEDWEGFKVEVSNSNIVDKELILRVLSMYSDPVVREREIKNMASAFDALKTDVLPKLRRSKIIVNVNKIGRSDEEILEAIKSDPTALDIEELLYAATLTKDAKEQLKYYEIAASQVPKCIRAHNNVGVTNMKLGNIDAAKTAFEKAQALQNNDVVKNNLGFVALVQGDSDKAEEYFSSMSTSTKESRFGLGTIAIQKGEYDKAVNFFGNDANVNNALALTLKGDLARAKAMLDGMEMCECGLPSYLKAVIGARMDNKDYTVASLKEAVGFNAEWKEYAKKDIEFAKFAEDEAFKAVIQ
;
A
#
# COMPACT_ATOMS: atom_id res chain seq x y z
N MET A 1 -38.34 73.28 -78.95
CA MET A 1 -38.18 73.27 -77.48
C MET A 1 -37.58 71.94 -77.05
N LYS A 2 -36.47 72.02 -76.29
CA LYS A 2 -35.80 71.02 -75.44
C LYS A 2 -35.70 69.55 -75.94
N LYS A 3 -34.48 69.16 -76.33
CA LYS A 3 -33.99 67.77 -76.17
C LYS A 3 -32.84 67.78 -75.16
N ILE A 4 -33.04 67.04 -74.08
CA ILE A 4 -32.04 66.70 -73.06
C ILE A 4 -31.34 65.42 -73.53
N LYS A 5 -30.00 65.41 -73.55
CA LYS A 5 -29.17 64.22 -73.35
C LYS A 5 -27.86 64.67 -72.71
N ASN A 6 -27.78 64.51 -71.38
CA ASN A 6 -26.52 64.54 -70.65
C ASN A 6 -25.93 63.13 -70.62
N TYR A 7 -24.67 63.02 -71.01
CA TYR A 7 -23.82 61.88 -70.75
C TYR A 7 -23.37 61.92 -69.29
N PHE A 8 -23.67 60.86 -68.53
CA PHE A 8 -23.05 60.59 -67.23
C PHE A 8 -22.26 59.28 -67.40
N ILE A 9 -20.94 59.38 -67.50
CA ILE A 9 -20.03 58.23 -67.50
C ILE A 9 -19.61 58.00 -66.05
N LEU A 10 -20.03 56.85 -65.50
CA LEU A 10 -19.59 56.33 -64.20
C LEU A 10 -18.10 55.97 -64.25
N PHE A 11 -17.28 56.63 -63.43
CA PHE A 11 -15.99 56.12 -62.95
C PHE A 11 -16.21 55.44 -61.58
N ILE A 12 -16.68 54.20 -61.57
CA ILE A 12 -16.71 53.36 -60.35
C ILE A 12 -16.31 51.94 -60.74
N ALA A 13 -15.00 51.68 -60.84
CA ALA A 13 -14.48 50.31 -60.97
C ALA A 13 -13.02 50.10 -60.50
N ALA A 14 -12.32 51.13 -60.01
CA ALA A 14 -10.89 51.02 -59.66
C ALA A 14 -10.57 50.97 -58.16
N ALA A 15 -11.54 51.20 -57.27
CA ALA A 15 -11.30 51.27 -55.82
C ALA A 15 -11.42 49.92 -55.07
N VAL A 16 -11.91 48.86 -55.72
CA VAL A 16 -12.11 47.54 -55.08
C VAL A 16 -10.90 46.61 -55.24
N LEU A 17 -10.02 46.85 -56.24
CA LEU A 17 -8.85 46.01 -56.48
C LEU A 17 -7.65 46.32 -55.55
N SER A 18 -7.61 47.48 -54.90
CA SER A 18 -6.50 47.88 -54.02
C SER A 18 -6.64 47.38 -52.58
N SER A 19 -7.86 47.04 -52.11
CA SER A 19 -8.09 46.57 -50.74
C SER A 19 -7.57 45.14 -50.50
N CYS A 20 -7.64 44.26 -51.50
CA CYS A 20 -7.15 42.88 -51.40
C CYS A 20 -5.64 42.72 -51.65
N SER A 21 -4.97 43.73 -52.20
CA SER A 21 -3.55 43.63 -52.60
C SER A 21 -2.60 43.24 -51.45
N GLY A 22 -2.83 43.78 -50.24
CA GLY A 22 -2.03 43.45 -49.05
C GLY A 22 -2.26 42.01 -48.56
N LEU A 23 -3.52 41.59 -48.48
CA LEU A 23 -3.90 40.24 -48.05
C LEU A 23 -3.38 39.16 -49.02
N ASN A 24 -3.57 39.37 -50.33
CA ASN A 24 -3.09 38.44 -51.36
C ASN A 24 -1.56 38.35 -51.37
N LYS A 25 -0.85 39.46 -51.12
CA LYS A 25 0.61 39.46 -51.00
C LYS A 25 1.08 38.67 -49.77
N MET A 26 0.41 38.83 -48.62
CA MET A 26 0.72 38.04 -47.43
C MET A 26 0.46 36.55 -47.68
N LYS A 27 -0.71 36.18 -48.24
CA LYS A 27 -1.03 34.78 -48.57
C LYS A 27 -0.02 34.14 -49.52
N LYS A 28 0.35 34.85 -50.61
CA LYS A 28 1.35 34.36 -51.58
C LYS A 28 2.73 34.12 -50.96
N ASN A 29 3.09 34.88 -49.95
CA ASN A 29 4.40 34.84 -49.31
C ASN A 29 4.37 34.16 -47.94
N ALA A 30 3.30 33.41 -47.60
CA ALA A 30 3.13 32.82 -46.28
C ALA A 30 4.28 31.90 -45.87
N SER A 31 4.92 31.24 -46.84
CA SER A 31 6.10 30.39 -46.62
C SER A 31 7.36 31.13 -46.16
N LEU A 32 7.39 32.47 -46.21
CA LEU A 32 8.48 33.28 -45.67
C LEU A 32 8.39 33.45 -44.15
N VAL A 33 7.25 33.13 -43.54
CA VAL A 33 7.08 33.20 -42.09
C VAL A 33 7.66 31.93 -41.47
N ASN A 34 8.57 32.09 -40.53
CA ASN A 34 9.17 30.95 -39.83
C ASN A 34 8.38 30.67 -38.54
N TYR A 35 7.88 29.45 -38.40
CA TYR A 35 7.20 28.97 -37.20
C TYR A 35 8.04 27.91 -36.52
N ASN A 36 8.21 28.04 -35.21
CA ASN A 36 8.89 27.07 -34.37
C ASN A 36 7.94 26.61 -33.26
N VAL A 37 7.68 25.31 -33.21
CA VAL A 37 6.89 24.68 -32.16
C VAL A 37 7.80 24.18 -31.05
N VAL A 38 7.37 24.34 -29.79
CA VAL A 38 8.04 23.82 -28.61
C VAL A 38 7.00 23.13 -27.73
N PRO A 39 7.18 21.84 -27.38
CA PRO A 39 8.25 20.95 -27.88
C PRO A 39 8.11 20.65 -29.39
N GLU A 40 9.19 20.18 -30.03
CA GLU A 40 9.20 19.86 -31.47
C GLU A 40 8.23 18.72 -31.81
N VAL A 41 8.18 17.71 -30.94
CA VAL A 41 7.14 16.68 -30.92
C VAL A 41 6.32 16.93 -29.66
N LEU A 42 5.01 17.10 -29.80
CA LEU A 42 4.13 17.33 -28.67
C LEU A 42 4.10 16.09 -27.77
N GLU A 43 3.97 16.30 -26.47
CA GLU A 43 3.89 15.24 -25.47
C GLU A 43 2.78 15.59 -24.48
N THR A 44 2.05 14.58 -24.00
CA THR A 44 1.09 14.78 -22.92
C THR A 44 1.78 14.70 -21.56
N HIS A 45 1.43 15.65 -20.70
CA HIS A 45 1.82 15.68 -19.30
C HIS A 45 0.61 16.10 -18.49
N ALA A 46 0.39 15.49 -17.33
CA ALA A 46 -0.74 15.79 -16.46
C ALA A 46 -2.13 15.76 -17.15
N GLY A 47 -2.28 14.93 -18.18
CA GLY A 47 -3.52 14.80 -18.96
C GLY A 47 -3.77 15.95 -19.94
N THR A 48 -2.81 16.83 -20.17
CA THR A 48 -2.90 17.93 -21.13
C THR A 48 -1.81 17.85 -22.18
N VAL A 49 -2.01 18.55 -23.30
CA VAL A 49 -1.03 18.73 -24.38
C VAL A 49 -0.71 20.22 -24.46
N ASP A 50 0.50 20.56 -24.04
CA ASP A 50 0.99 21.92 -24.04
C ASP A 50 1.68 22.24 -25.36
N VAL A 51 1.42 23.42 -25.91
CA VAL A 51 2.06 23.87 -27.14
C VAL A 51 2.52 25.31 -27.00
N THR A 52 3.76 25.56 -27.42
CA THR A 52 4.27 26.91 -27.63
C THR A 52 4.62 27.11 -29.10
N ILE A 53 4.01 28.09 -29.76
CA ILE A 53 4.28 28.44 -31.16
C ILE A 53 4.94 29.82 -31.19
N LYS A 54 6.15 29.87 -31.75
CA LYS A 54 6.88 31.10 -32.02
C LYS A 54 6.84 31.40 -33.51
N GLY A 55 6.15 32.46 -33.91
CA GLY A 55 6.11 32.90 -35.30
C GLY A 55 6.98 34.12 -35.52
N ASN A 56 7.83 34.08 -36.54
CA ASN A 56 8.75 35.15 -36.94
C ASN A 56 8.39 35.67 -38.33
N PHE A 57 7.92 36.91 -38.39
CA PHE A 57 7.57 37.60 -39.62
C PHE A 57 8.77 38.40 -40.15
N PRO A 58 9.19 38.20 -41.40
CA PRO A 58 10.31 38.93 -41.98
C PRO A 58 9.96 40.39 -42.30
N GLU A 59 10.99 41.20 -42.57
CA GLU A 59 10.83 42.57 -43.03
C GLU A 59 9.90 42.63 -44.26
N LYS A 60 9.04 43.64 -44.32
CA LYS A 60 8.14 43.97 -45.44
C LYS A 60 7.06 42.93 -45.72
N TYR A 61 6.88 41.93 -44.85
CA TYR A 61 5.83 40.92 -44.95
C TYR A 61 4.48 41.42 -44.43
N PHE A 62 4.42 41.83 -43.16
CA PHE A 62 3.15 42.08 -42.47
C PHE A 62 2.49 43.38 -42.93
N ASP A 63 1.26 43.33 -43.46
CA ASP A 63 0.55 44.54 -43.92
C ASP A 63 0.14 45.43 -42.75
N LYS A 64 0.48 46.73 -42.86
CA LYS A 64 0.31 47.71 -41.78
C LYS A 64 -1.14 47.87 -41.29
N ASN A 65 -2.16 47.53 -42.08
CA ASN A 65 -3.58 47.74 -41.75
C ASN A 65 -4.35 46.42 -41.56
N THR A 66 -3.63 45.32 -41.29
CA THR A 66 -4.20 43.97 -41.22
C THR A 66 -4.16 43.46 -39.78
N VAL A 67 -5.21 42.76 -39.37
CA VAL A 67 -5.23 41.88 -38.20
C VAL A 67 -5.11 40.45 -38.70
N LEU A 68 -4.24 39.66 -38.10
CA LEU A 68 -4.06 38.25 -38.39
C LEU A 68 -4.44 37.46 -37.14
N GLU A 69 -5.42 36.60 -37.30
CA GLU A 69 -5.86 35.61 -36.32
C GLU A 69 -5.26 34.27 -36.71
N ALA A 70 -4.54 33.64 -35.79
CA ALA A 70 -3.93 32.32 -35.97
C ALA A 70 -4.50 31.35 -34.94
N THR A 71 -5.05 30.25 -35.41
CA THR A 71 -5.74 29.24 -34.59
C THR A 71 -5.03 27.89 -34.77
N PRO A 72 -4.29 27.42 -33.76
CA PRO A 72 -3.73 26.07 -33.76
C PRO A 72 -4.84 25.03 -33.61
N VAL A 73 -4.73 23.93 -34.34
CA VAL A 73 -5.71 22.84 -34.32
C VAL A 73 -4.98 21.50 -34.44
N LEU A 74 -5.24 20.57 -33.53
CA LEU A 74 -4.87 19.17 -33.70
C LEU A 74 -5.97 18.46 -34.49
N ILE A 75 -5.63 17.94 -35.66
CA ILE A 75 -6.56 17.21 -36.53
C ILE A 75 -6.20 15.73 -36.47
N TYR A 76 -7.16 14.87 -36.17
CA TYR A 76 -6.97 13.42 -36.08
C TYR A 76 -8.19 12.68 -36.64
N ASP A 77 -8.07 11.37 -36.83
CA ASP A 77 -9.22 10.58 -37.27
C ASP A 77 -10.35 10.65 -36.22
N GLY A 78 -11.57 10.93 -36.69
CA GLY A 78 -12.73 11.12 -35.83
C GLY A 78 -12.92 12.52 -35.23
N GLY A 79 -12.03 13.50 -35.46
CA GLY A 79 -12.30 14.87 -35.00
C GLY A 79 -11.14 15.87 -35.05
N GLU A 80 -11.36 17.02 -34.40
CA GLU A 80 -10.34 18.04 -34.20
C GLU A 80 -10.43 18.64 -32.80
N THR A 81 -9.28 19.00 -32.22
CA THR A 81 -9.19 19.82 -31.01
C THR A 81 -8.64 21.19 -31.37
N VAL A 82 -9.44 22.22 -31.13
CA VAL A 82 -9.12 23.61 -31.45
C VAL A 82 -8.54 24.28 -30.20
N PHE A 83 -7.36 24.88 -30.33
CA PHE A 83 -6.78 25.70 -29.28
C PHE A 83 -7.33 27.13 -29.35
N GLU A 84 -7.17 27.90 -28.27
CA GLU A 84 -7.52 29.33 -28.29
C GLU A 84 -6.72 30.07 -29.38
N ASN A 85 -7.36 30.97 -30.11
CA ASN A 85 -6.66 31.70 -31.17
C ASN A 85 -5.71 32.78 -30.58
N VAL A 86 -4.74 33.19 -31.39
CA VAL A 86 -3.91 34.37 -31.12
C VAL A 86 -4.08 35.38 -32.24
N SER A 87 -4.28 36.64 -31.86
CA SER A 87 -4.36 37.74 -32.80
C SER A 87 -3.12 38.62 -32.72
N VAL A 88 -2.58 38.97 -33.89
CA VAL A 88 -1.53 39.97 -34.06
C VAL A 88 -1.99 41.02 -35.07
N GLN A 89 -1.45 42.23 -35.01
CA GLN A 89 -1.91 43.35 -35.85
C GLN A 89 -0.78 44.15 -36.46
N GLY A 90 -1.04 44.79 -37.59
CA GLY A 90 -0.13 45.73 -38.22
C GLY A 90 -0.11 47.08 -37.49
N GLU A 91 0.98 47.81 -37.63
CA GLU A 91 1.26 49.09 -36.94
C GLU A 91 0.25 50.24 -37.17
N LYS A 92 -0.68 50.13 -38.13
CA LYS A 92 -1.74 51.12 -38.39
C LYS A 92 -3.12 50.65 -37.93
N VAL A 93 -3.25 49.46 -37.34
CA VAL A 93 -4.50 48.98 -36.76
C VAL A 93 -4.67 49.56 -35.35
N GLN A 94 -5.86 50.07 -35.05
CA GLN A 94 -6.23 50.63 -33.74
C GLN A 94 -7.00 49.58 -32.93
N ALA A 95 -6.39 48.42 -32.68
CA ALA A 95 -6.91 47.36 -31.81
C ALA A 95 -5.88 47.03 -30.72
N ASN A 96 -6.24 46.15 -29.78
CA ASN A 96 -5.40 45.81 -28.62
C ASN A 96 -4.66 44.48 -28.79
N ASN A 97 -4.19 44.17 -29.99
CA ASN A 97 -3.40 42.96 -30.28
C ASN A 97 -1.90 43.28 -30.35
N ALA A 98 -1.07 42.25 -30.20
CA ALA A 98 0.38 42.40 -30.35
C ALA A 98 0.74 42.94 -31.75
N VAL A 99 1.57 43.98 -31.80
CA VAL A 99 1.89 44.68 -33.05
C VAL A 99 3.09 44.04 -33.74
N ILE A 100 2.94 43.67 -35.01
CA ILE A 100 4.04 43.28 -35.91
C ILE A 100 4.34 44.45 -36.84
N SER A 101 5.55 45.02 -36.73
CA SER A 101 5.96 46.15 -37.57
C SER A 101 6.23 45.71 -39.01
N TYR A 102 6.15 46.68 -39.93
CA TYR A 102 6.56 46.47 -41.31
C TYR A 102 8.05 46.11 -41.43
N THR A 103 8.88 46.38 -40.43
CA THR A 103 10.30 45.98 -40.41
C THR A 103 10.50 44.52 -39.95
N GLY A 104 9.42 43.78 -39.73
CA GLY A 104 9.44 42.44 -39.17
C GLY A 104 9.10 42.44 -37.67
N GLY A 105 8.93 41.25 -37.13
CA GLY A 105 8.58 41.06 -35.72
C GLY A 105 8.26 39.61 -35.41
N SER A 106 8.09 39.30 -34.14
CA SER A 106 7.80 37.94 -33.66
C SER A 106 6.61 37.94 -32.71
N PHE A 107 5.95 36.80 -32.61
CA PHE A 107 5.01 36.53 -31.52
C PHE A 107 5.34 35.19 -30.88
N THR A 108 4.97 35.06 -29.61
CA THR A 108 4.99 33.78 -28.88
C THR A 108 3.59 33.54 -28.38
N TYR A 109 3.10 32.33 -28.63
CA TYR A 109 1.81 31.84 -28.20
C TYR A 109 2.04 30.59 -27.37
N THR A 110 1.37 30.47 -26.23
CA THR A 110 1.40 29.28 -25.38
C THR A 110 -0.02 28.97 -24.94
N ASN A 111 -0.42 27.71 -25.09
CA ASN A 111 -1.74 27.23 -24.69
C ASN A 111 -1.69 25.73 -24.41
N SER A 112 -2.78 25.20 -23.85
CA SER A 112 -2.88 23.82 -23.39
C SER A 112 -4.30 23.31 -23.62
N VAL A 113 -4.43 22.06 -24.03
CA VAL A 113 -5.73 21.37 -24.21
C VAL A 113 -5.72 20.01 -23.52
N PRO A 114 -6.87 19.49 -23.06
CA PRO A 114 -6.95 18.13 -22.55
C PRO A 114 -6.55 17.10 -23.61
N PHE A 115 -5.77 16.10 -23.22
CA PHE A 115 -5.39 15.00 -24.10
C PHE A 115 -6.59 14.10 -24.42
N ASN A 116 -6.63 13.58 -25.64
CA ASN A 116 -7.44 12.43 -26.00
C ASN A 116 -6.64 11.50 -26.92
N GLU A 117 -6.96 10.21 -26.92
CA GLU A 117 -6.18 9.19 -27.63
C GLU A 117 -6.08 9.43 -29.15
N GLY A 118 -7.06 10.10 -29.76
CA GLY A 118 -7.01 10.47 -31.18
C GLY A 118 -5.79 11.34 -31.51
N MET A 119 -5.33 12.14 -30.55
CA MET A 119 -4.18 13.03 -30.72
C MET A 119 -2.85 12.29 -30.98
N MET A 120 -2.74 11.00 -30.61
CA MET A 120 -1.52 10.21 -30.87
C MET A 120 -1.18 10.17 -32.37
N VAL A 121 -2.21 10.12 -33.22
CA VAL A 121 -2.09 10.16 -34.69
C VAL A 121 -2.80 11.41 -35.20
N SER A 122 -2.14 12.55 -35.05
CA SER A 122 -2.69 13.85 -35.41
C SER A 122 -1.71 14.73 -36.18
N ASP A 123 -2.25 15.75 -36.86
CA ASP A 123 -1.49 16.86 -37.41
C ASP A 123 -1.78 18.12 -36.59
N LEU A 124 -0.75 18.74 -36.01
CA LEU A 124 -0.87 20.11 -35.52
C LEU A 124 -0.83 21.05 -36.72
N VAL A 125 -1.93 21.75 -36.99
CA VAL A 125 -2.01 22.75 -38.07
C VAL A 125 -2.31 24.13 -37.53
N LEU A 126 -1.80 25.17 -38.21
CA LEU A 126 -2.12 26.57 -37.96
C LEU A 126 -3.08 27.06 -39.03
N ARG A 127 -4.32 27.36 -38.63
CA ARG A 127 -5.31 28.02 -39.48
C ARG A 127 -5.16 29.52 -39.32
N ILE A 128 -4.94 30.23 -40.43
CA ILE A 128 -4.69 31.67 -40.39
C ILE A 128 -5.80 32.40 -41.15
N LYS A 129 -6.37 33.42 -40.51
CA LYS A 129 -7.38 34.31 -41.06
C LYS A 129 -6.91 35.75 -40.93
N ALA A 130 -6.81 36.46 -42.05
CA ALA A 130 -6.38 37.85 -42.05
C ALA A 130 -7.51 38.79 -42.44
N THR A 131 -7.68 39.87 -41.68
CA THR A 131 -8.71 40.89 -41.89
C THR A 131 -8.07 42.26 -42.12
N ARG A 132 -8.34 42.88 -43.27
CA ARG A 132 -7.85 44.21 -43.64
C ARG A 132 -9.03 45.11 -44.00
N LYS A 133 -9.27 46.14 -43.19
CA LYS A 133 -10.34 47.13 -43.39
C LYS A 133 -11.72 46.49 -43.69
N GLY A 134 -12.07 45.43 -42.97
CA GLY A 134 -13.34 44.70 -43.12
C GLY A 134 -13.35 43.62 -44.20
N THR A 135 -12.34 43.53 -45.06
CA THR A 135 -12.16 42.39 -45.99
C THR A 135 -11.37 41.28 -45.30
N THR A 136 -11.83 40.04 -45.42
CA THR A 136 -11.22 38.86 -44.78
C THR A 136 -10.66 37.92 -45.85
N LEU A 137 -9.55 37.24 -45.54
CA LEU A 137 -8.95 36.18 -46.37
C LEU A 137 -8.41 35.06 -45.48
N ASP A 138 -8.81 33.82 -45.78
CA ASP A 138 -8.26 32.62 -45.15
C ASP A 138 -7.03 32.11 -45.92
N PHE A 139 -6.02 31.70 -45.16
CA PHE A 139 -4.79 31.11 -45.66
C PHE A 139 -4.95 29.59 -45.71
N ASP A 140 -4.08 28.95 -46.49
CA ASP A 140 -4.07 27.49 -46.54
C ASP A 140 -3.49 26.98 -45.19
N PRO A 141 -4.09 25.95 -44.56
CA PRO A 141 -3.61 25.45 -43.27
C PRO A 141 -2.14 25.04 -43.32
N LEU A 142 -1.35 25.48 -42.35
CA LEU A 142 0.07 25.16 -42.26
C LEU A 142 0.28 24.05 -41.24
N LYS A 143 0.76 22.88 -41.68
CA LYS A 143 1.18 21.82 -40.76
C LYS A 143 2.46 22.22 -40.02
N LEU A 144 2.46 22.02 -38.71
CA LEU A 144 3.51 22.44 -37.79
C LEU A 144 4.20 21.27 -37.08
N ALA A 145 3.48 20.22 -36.72
CA ALA A 145 4.02 19.04 -36.03
C ALA A 145 3.17 17.79 -36.30
N ASP A 146 3.74 16.62 -36.01
CA ASP A 146 3.14 15.30 -36.13
C ASP A 146 2.89 14.68 -34.75
N GLY A 147 1.69 14.16 -34.53
CA GLY A 147 1.30 13.34 -33.39
C GLY A 147 1.46 13.99 -32.02
N VAL A 148 1.19 13.19 -30.99
CA VAL A 148 1.45 13.51 -29.58
C VAL A 148 1.99 12.27 -28.89
N ILE A 149 3.14 12.38 -28.24
CA ILE A 149 3.69 11.34 -27.37
C ILE A 149 2.75 11.17 -26.17
N ALA A 150 2.29 9.93 -25.95
CA ALA A 150 1.35 9.59 -24.89
C ALA A 150 1.97 8.71 -23.79
N THR A 151 3.30 8.58 -23.74
CA THR A 151 4.00 7.69 -22.79
C THR A 151 3.56 7.88 -21.34
N SER A 152 3.21 9.10 -20.90
CA SER A 152 2.75 9.34 -19.53
C SER A 152 1.42 8.68 -19.19
N THR A 153 0.60 8.30 -20.18
CA THR A 153 -0.68 7.62 -19.97
C THR A 153 -0.52 6.14 -19.66
N LEU A 154 0.70 5.59 -19.76
CA LEU A 154 1.04 4.21 -19.42
C LEU A 154 1.12 3.95 -17.91
N VAL A 155 0.78 4.93 -17.07
CA VAL A 155 0.76 4.79 -15.61
C VAL A 155 -0.28 3.75 -15.18
N GLU A 156 0.13 2.75 -14.41
CA GLU A 156 -0.78 1.72 -13.90
C GLU A 156 -1.37 2.09 -12.55
N LEU A 157 -2.69 1.93 -12.42
CA LEU A 157 -3.38 2.00 -11.14
C LEU A 157 -3.39 0.59 -10.54
N ASP A 158 -2.30 0.20 -9.87
CA ASP A 158 -2.16 -1.10 -9.19
C ASP A 158 -2.52 -0.96 -7.69
N PRO A 159 -3.73 -1.38 -7.24
CA PRO A 159 -4.18 -1.12 -5.88
C PRO A 159 -3.46 -1.99 -4.86
N GLN A 160 -2.48 -1.42 -4.16
CA GLN A 160 -1.69 -2.10 -3.11
C GLN A 160 -2.44 -2.11 -1.77
N THR A 161 -3.60 -2.76 -1.74
CA THR A 161 -4.44 -2.85 -0.55
C THR A 161 -3.84 -3.79 0.51
N ILE A 162 -4.03 -3.43 1.78
CA ILE A 162 -3.45 -4.13 2.93
C ILE A 162 -4.53 -4.92 3.66
N LEU A 163 -4.35 -6.23 3.72
CA LEU A 163 -5.16 -7.15 4.50
C LEU A 163 -4.75 -7.13 5.98
N MET A 164 -5.71 -7.14 6.90
CA MET A 164 -5.44 -7.31 8.33
C MET A 164 -5.52 -8.80 8.69
N LYS A 165 -4.38 -9.38 9.07
CA LYS A 165 -4.27 -10.82 9.33
C LYS A 165 -5.12 -11.27 10.54
N ASP A 166 -5.53 -12.53 10.50
CA ASP A 166 -5.97 -13.24 11.70
C ASP A 166 -4.80 -13.45 12.67
N ASN A 167 -5.13 -13.85 13.90
CA ASN A 167 -4.21 -14.29 14.92
C ASN A 167 -4.49 -15.75 15.31
N PHE A 168 -4.99 -16.56 14.36
CA PHE A 168 -5.37 -17.93 14.62
C PHE A 168 -4.14 -18.74 15.06
N LYS A 169 -4.30 -19.46 16.17
CA LYS A 169 -3.32 -20.40 16.68
C LYS A 169 -4.01 -21.73 16.88
N ARG A 170 -3.65 -22.71 16.05
CA ARG A 170 -4.21 -24.06 16.18
C ARG A 170 -3.80 -24.73 17.48
N ILE A 171 -2.61 -24.42 18.00
CA ILE A 171 -2.12 -24.97 19.27
C ILE A 171 -1.91 -23.82 20.25
N VAL A 172 -2.63 -23.86 21.37
CA VAL A 172 -2.54 -22.88 22.46
C VAL A 172 -2.15 -23.62 23.74
N ALA A 173 -1.01 -23.24 24.32
CA ALA A 173 -0.58 -23.81 25.60
C ALA A 173 -1.54 -23.39 26.73
N ASP A 174 -1.85 -24.33 27.62
CA ASP A 174 -2.59 -24.11 28.85
C ASP A 174 -1.94 -24.90 29.99
N SER A 175 -2.24 -24.54 31.24
CA SER A 175 -1.70 -25.26 32.39
C SER A 175 -2.62 -25.19 33.60
N ARG A 176 -2.50 -26.18 34.48
CA ARG A 176 -3.15 -26.19 35.79
C ARG A 176 -2.13 -26.41 36.89
N MET A 177 -2.28 -25.64 37.95
CA MET A 177 -1.36 -25.59 39.07
C MET A 177 -2.02 -26.07 40.35
N ALA A 178 -1.26 -26.74 41.21
CA ALA A 178 -1.63 -27.04 42.59
C ALA A 178 -0.39 -27.06 43.49
N ASP A 179 -0.57 -26.72 44.77
CA ASP A 179 0.48 -26.73 45.78
C ASP A 179 0.24 -27.84 46.80
N ILE A 180 1.29 -28.59 47.12
CA ILE A 180 1.30 -29.52 48.25
C ILE A 180 2.05 -28.86 49.39
N HIS A 181 1.37 -28.59 50.51
CA HIS A 181 2.02 -27.98 51.67
C HIS A 181 2.56 -29.02 52.65
N TYR A 182 3.64 -28.66 53.33
CA TYR A 182 4.36 -29.53 54.27
C TYR A 182 4.40 -28.90 55.67
N LEU A 183 4.45 -29.78 56.67
CA LEU A 183 4.79 -29.36 58.02
C LEU A 183 6.27 -28.94 58.10
N ILE A 184 6.59 -28.14 59.11
CA ILE A 184 7.96 -27.70 59.39
C ILE A 184 8.90 -28.91 59.47
N ASN A 185 10.07 -28.82 58.83
CA ASN A 185 11.12 -29.85 58.82
C ASN A 185 10.68 -31.24 58.29
N MET A 186 9.54 -31.33 57.60
CA MET A 186 8.99 -32.58 57.09
C MET A 186 8.85 -32.55 55.56
N ALA A 187 8.95 -33.74 54.94
CA ALA A 187 8.76 -33.95 53.50
C ALA A 187 7.66 -34.97 53.15
N ASN A 188 7.00 -35.55 54.16
CA ASN A 188 5.89 -36.47 53.94
C ASN A 188 4.60 -35.69 53.62
N ILE A 189 3.86 -36.16 52.62
CA ILE A 189 2.60 -35.56 52.21
C ILE A 189 1.48 -36.08 53.11
N ARG A 190 0.68 -35.19 53.68
CA ARG A 190 -0.43 -35.56 54.56
C ARG A 190 -1.68 -35.88 53.74
N ASN A 191 -2.52 -36.79 54.23
CA ASN A 191 -3.78 -37.12 53.56
C ASN A 191 -4.75 -35.92 53.43
N THR A 192 -4.64 -34.94 54.33
CA THR A 192 -5.42 -33.70 54.25
C THR A 192 -5.00 -32.83 53.06
N GLU A 193 -3.71 -32.81 52.72
CA GLU A 193 -3.20 -32.10 51.53
C GLU A 193 -3.67 -32.76 50.25
N LEU A 194 -3.73 -34.10 50.23
CA LEU A 194 -4.21 -34.83 49.05
C LEU A 194 -5.69 -34.59 48.70
N LYS A 195 -6.41 -33.88 49.57
CA LYS A 195 -7.82 -33.51 49.48
C LYS A 195 -8.03 -31.99 49.45
N SER A 196 -6.97 -31.19 49.34
CA SER A 196 -7.09 -29.74 49.18
C SER A 196 -7.81 -29.41 47.87
N GLU A 197 -8.39 -28.21 47.82
CA GLU A 197 -9.19 -27.75 46.69
C GLU A 197 -8.39 -27.71 45.38
N ASP A 198 -7.15 -27.22 45.44
CA ASP A 198 -6.25 -27.13 44.29
C ASP A 198 -5.82 -28.50 43.77
N ILE A 199 -5.52 -29.46 44.65
CA ILE A 199 -5.22 -30.85 44.26
C ILE A 199 -6.45 -31.55 43.67
N ALA A 200 -7.64 -31.31 44.23
CA ALA A 200 -8.89 -31.82 43.65
C ALA A 200 -9.12 -31.24 42.24
N ALA A 201 -8.95 -29.93 42.08
CA ALA A 201 -9.09 -29.25 40.81
C ALA A 201 -8.04 -29.70 39.77
N LEU A 202 -6.81 -29.99 40.20
CA LEU A 202 -5.78 -30.55 39.31
C LEU A 202 -6.16 -31.94 38.80
N LYS A 203 -6.72 -32.79 39.67
CA LYS A 203 -7.21 -34.13 39.28
C LYS A 203 -8.36 -34.05 38.30
N GLU A 204 -9.32 -33.16 38.54
CA GLU A 204 -10.43 -32.90 37.60
C GLU A 204 -9.91 -32.41 36.25
N PHE A 205 -8.93 -31.51 36.25
CA PHE A 205 -8.28 -31.05 35.02
C PHE A 205 -7.58 -32.20 34.27
N MET A 206 -6.82 -33.04 34.96
CA MET A 206 -6.17 -34.21 34.34
C MET A 206 -7.20 -35.19 33.75
N ALA A 207 -8.33 -35.40 34.43
CA ALA A 207 -9.42 -36.22 33.91
C ALA A 207 -10.05 -35.60 32.66
N LEU A 208 -10.29 -34.29 32.67
CA LEU A 208 -10.81 -33.56 31.51
C LEU A 208 -9.89 -33.69 30.29
N VAL A 209 -8.58 -33.52 30.48
CA VAL A 209 -7.59 -33.62 29.40
C VAL A 209 -7.58 -35.02 28.80
N LYS A 210 -7.63 -36.04 29.64
CA LYS A 210 -7.66 -37.44 29.19
C LYS A 210 -8.88 -37.78 28.33
N GLU A 211 -10.05 -37.24 28.69
CA GLU A 211 -11.31 -37.55 27.99
C GLU A 211 -11.57 -36.63 26.78
N ASN A 212 -10.68 -35.68 26.49
CA ASN A 212 -10.86 -34.68 25.44
C ASN A 212 -9.72 -34.75 24.42
N ASP A 213 -10.02 -35.25 23.24
CA ASP A 213 -9.07 -35.40 22.11
C ASP A 213 -8.48 -34.06 21.61
N ARG A 214 -9.02 -32.92 22.06
CA ARG A 214 -8.49 -31.57 21.78
C ARG A 214 -7.57 -31.03 22.88
N LEU A 215 -7.26 -31.83 23.89
CA LEU A 215 -6.32 -31.49 24.95
C LEU A 215 -5.21 -32.54 24.97
N GLU A 216 -3.97 -32.11 24.79
CA GLU A 216 -2.80 -33.00 24.80
C GLU A 216 -1.88 -32.65 25.96
N PHE A 217 -1.48 -33.64 26.75
CA PHE A 217 -0.46 -33.43 27.77
C PHE A 217 0.91 -33.18 27.15
N THR A 218 1.56 -32.10 27.56
CA THR A 218 2.91 -31.75 27.09
C THR A 218 3.98 -32.00 28.14
N GLY A 219 3.63 -31.96 29.43
CA GLY A 219 4.55 -32.29 30.51
C GLY A 219 4.04 -31.82 31.87
N THR A 220 4.81 -32.10 32.91
CA THR A 220 4.55 -31.65 34.27
C THR A 220 5.83 -31.10 34.89
N THR A 221 5.74 -29.88 35.44
CA THR A 221 6.84 -29.25 36.17
C THR A 221 6.55 -29.32 37.67
N ILE A 222 7.54 -29.75 38.45
CA ILE A 222 7.44 -29.84 39.90
C ILE A 222 8.58 -29.04 40.51
N SER A 223 8.26 -27.90 41.10
CA SER A 223 9.23 -27.03 41.78
C SER A 223 9.02 -27.13 43.29
N SER A 224 10.01 -27.64 44.02
CA SER A 224 9.90 -27.93 45.45
C SER A 224 10.75 -27.01 46.32
N TYR A 225 10.18 -26.56 47.42
CA TYR A 225 10.77 -25.51 48.24
C TYR A 225 10.85 -25.91 49.71
N ALA A 226 11.88 -25.42 50.39
CA ALA A 226 11.83 -25.21 51.83
C ALA A 226 11.64 -23.71 52.13
N SER A 227 11.17 -23.45 53.33
CA SER A 227 10.96 -22.10 53.86
C SER A 227 12.22 -21.68 54.63
N PRO A 228 12.51 -20.37 54.77
CA PRO A 228 13.62 -19.85 55.57
C PRO A 228 13.40 -20.02 57.10
N ASP A 229 13.13 -21.25 57.55
CA ASP A 229 12.91 -21.61 58.95
C ASP A 229 14.20 -22.11 59.63
N GLY A 230 15.08 -22.77 58.88
CA GLY A 230 16.28 -23.46 59.36
C GLY A 230 17.51 -23.18 58.52
N GLU A 231 18.64 -23.80 58.87
CA GLU A 231 19.91 -23.62 58.15
C GLU A 231 19.79 -23.97 56.65
N LEU A 232 20.46 -23.19 55.81
CA LEU A 232 20.41 -23.31 54.35
C LEU A 232 20.72 -24.74 53.86
N ASP A 233 21.78 -25.36 54.37
CA ASP A 233 22.19 -26.74 54.03
C ASP A 233 21.12 -27.78 54.39
N PHE A 234 20.35 -27.53 55.45
CA PHE A 234 19.23 -28.39 55.83
C PHE A 234 18.04 -28.17 54.89
N ASN A 235 17.72 -26.92 54.57
CA ASN A 235 16.63 -26.54 53.67
C ASN A 235 16.85 -27.08 52.26
N GLU A 236 18.09 -27.07 51.77
CA GLU A 236 18.48 -27.66 50.48
C GLU A 236 18.17 -29.17 50.43
N LYS A 237 18.59 -29.93 51.46
CA LYS A 237 18.28 -31.36 51.55
C LYS A 237 16.78 -31.62 51.71
N LEU A 238 16.09 -30.75 52.43
CA LEU A 238 14.65 -30.88 52.69
C LEU A 238 13.83 -30.62 51.42
N SER A 239 14.16 -29.58 50.65
CA SER A 239 13.48 -29.26 49.40
C SER A 239 13.70 -30.36 48.35
N GLY A 240 14.90 -30.94 48.28
CA GLY A 240 15.19 -32.12 47.47
C GLY A 240 14.29 -33.32 47.83
N LYS A 241 14.18 -33.65 49.13
CA LYS A 241 13.27 -34.72 49.61
C LYS A 241 11.80 -34.45 49.29
N ARG A 242 11.36 -33.18 49.34
CA ARG A 242 10.01 -32.77 48.94
C ARG A 242 9.80 -32.93 47.43
N GLY A 243 10.83 -32.68 46.63
CA GLY A 243 10.85 -32.99 45.19
C GLY A 243 10.63 -34.47 44.93
N GLU A 244 11.32 -35.35 45.66
CA GLU A 244 11.14 -36.80 45.54
C GLU A 244 9.73 -37.26 45.91
N THR A 245 9.18 -36.78 47.03
CA THR A 245 7.87 -37.21 47.51
C THR A 245 6.72 -36.67 46.64
N SER A 246 6.79 -35.42 46.21
CA SER A 246 5.82 -34.83 45.27
C SER A 246 5.90 -35.48 43.88
N THR A 247 7.10 -35.75 43.36
CA THR A 247 7.28 -36.48 42.09
C THR A 247 6.68 -37.88 42.17
N LYS A 248 6.94 -38.62 43.25
CA LYS A 248 6.35 -39.94 43.47
C LYS A 248 4.83 -39.87 43.52
N TYR A 249 4.28 -38.85 44.19
CA TYR A 249 2.84 -38.63 44.26
C TYR A 249 2.24 -38.37 42.87
N VAL A 250 2.80 -37.43 42.10
CA VAL A 250 2.33 -37.11 40.74
C VAL A 250 2.36 -38.35 39.84
N LYS A 251 3.47 -39.10 39.83
CA LYS A 251 3.57 -40.36 39.06
C LYS A 251 2.47 -41.35 39.43
N ALA A 252 2.16 -41.48 40.72
CA ALA A 252 1.10 -42.37 41.19
C ALA A 252 -0.30 -41.91 40.74
N GLU A 253 -0.58 -40.61 40.72
CA GLU A 253 -1.86 -40.08 40.25
C GLU A 253 -2.03 -40.23 38.73
N PHE A 254 -0.99 -39.98 37.93
CA PHE A 254 -1.01 -40.26 36.49
C PHE A 254 -1.27 -41.76 36.21
N ALA A 255 -0.57 -42.65 36.91
CA ALA A 255 -0.78 -44.10 36.79
C ALA A 255 -2.20 -44.53 37.22
N LYS A 256 -2.71 -43.99 38.33
CA LYS A 256 -4.07 -44.26 38.82
C LYS A 256 -5.14 -43.79 37.83
N SER A 257 -4.91 -42.66 37.20
CA SER A 257 -5.77 -42.10 36.15
C SER A 257 -5.60 -42.80 34.80
N LYS A 258 -4.66 -43.75 34.69
CA LYS A 258 -4.31 -44.47 33.44
C LYS A 258 -3.95 -43.51 32.31
N ILE A 259 -3.13 -42.50 32.61
CA ILE A 259 -2.59 -41.55 31.63
C ILE A 259 -1.18 -42.02 31.29
N GLU A 260 -0.96 -42.47 30.06
CA GLU A 260 0.30 -43.09 29.63
C GLU A 260 1.37 -42.07 29.23
N ASP A 261 1.00 -40.80 28.98
CA ASP A 261 1.91 -39.71 28.66
C ASP A 261 3.06 -39.55 29.66
N ILE A 262 2.83 -39.96 30.91
CA ILE A 262 3.83 -40.00 31.98
C ILE A 262 5.09 -40.81 31.64
N ASN A 263 4.99 -41.72 30.67
CA ASN A 263 6.09 -42.57 30.20
C ASN A 263 6.89 -41.93 29.06
N LYS A 264 6.45 -40.79 28.51
CA LYS A 264 7.24 -40.02 27.54
C LYS A 264 8.52 -39.53 28.22
N ASP A 265 9.62 -39.54 27.48
CA ASP A 265 10.90 -39.03 27.97
C ASP A 265 10.73 -37.57 28.42
N GLU A 266 11.37 -37.21 29.54
CA GLU A 266 11.36 -35.86 30.12
C GLU A 266 9.96 -35.29 30.45
N PHE A 267 8.91 -36.13 30.50
CA PHE A 267 7.55 -35.67 30.78
C PHE A 267 7.40 -35.00 32.16
N ILE A 268 8.09 -35.51 33.19
CA ILE A 268 8.22 -34.81 34.47
C ILE A 268 9.59 -34.15 34.55
N THR A 269 9.57 -32.83 34.69
CA THR A 269 10.74 -32.07 35.16
C THR A 269 10.55 -31.75 36.63
N SER A 270 11.51 -32.13 37.47
CA SER A 270 11.49 -31.81 38.90
C SER A 270 12.74 -31.03 39.29
N GLU A 271 12.52 -29.91 39.95
CA GLU A 271 13.55 -29.01 40.46
C GLU A 271 13.26 -28.68 41.93
N TYR A 272 14.29 -28.27 42.66
CA TYR A 272 14.15 -27.82 44.03
C TYR A 272 15.02 -26.60 44.31
N THR A 273 14.49 -25.72 45.16
CA THR A 273 15.19 -24.53 45.64
C THR A 273 15.18 -24.59 47.16
N ALA A 274 16.34 -24.38 47.79
CA ALA A 274 16.45 -24.42 49.25
C ALA A 274 15.45 -23.45 49.92
N GLU A 275 15.43 -22.19 49.48
CA GLU A 275 14.56 -21.15 50.03
C GLU A 275 13.97 -20.28 48.93
N ASP A 276 12.63 -20.26 48.83
CA ASP A 276 11.90 -19.43 47.85
C ASP A 276 11.80 -17.97 48.33
N TRP A 277 12.89 -17.21 48.18
CA TRP A 277 12.92 -15.81 48.62
C TRP A 277 12.00 -14.89 47.81
N GLU A 278 11.77 -15.19 46.53
CA GLU A 278 10.82 -14.43 45.71
C GLU A 278 9.38 -14.75 46.11
N GLY A 279 9.04 -16.01 46.35
CA GLY A 279 7.74 -16.39 46.92
C GLY A 279 7.54 -15.83 48.32
N PHE A 280 8.58 -15.81 49.17
CA PHE A 280 8.54 -15.17 50.49
C PHE A 280 8.17 -13.69 50.38
N LYS A 281 8.81 -12.96 49.46
CA LYS A 281 8.49 -11.56 49.18
C LYS A 281 7.03 -11.38 48.79
N VAL A 282 6.51 -12.19 47.87
CA VAL A 282 5.11 -12.13 47.42
C VAL A 282 4.14 -12.36 48.58
N GLU A 283 4.36 -13.40 49.39
CA GLU A 283 3.50 -13.70 50.55
C GLU A 283 3.55 -12.60 51.60
N VAL A 284 4.71 -12.02 51.88
CA VAL A 284 4.85 -10.89 52.80
C VAL A 284 4.11 -9.65 52.29
N SER A 285 4.25 -9.31 51.01
CA SER A 285 3.54 -8.17 50.41
C SER A 285 2.02 -8.29 50.54
N ASN A 286 1.50 -9.51 50.33
CA ASN A 286 0.07 -9.83 50.42
C ASN A 286 -0.43 -10.04 51.86
N SER A 287 0.45 -10.06 52.85
CA SER A 287 0.10 -10.27 54.25
C SER A 287 -0.42 -8.98 54.92
N ASN A 288 -1.01 -9.17 56.11
CA ASN A 288 -1.43 -8.11 57.02
C ASN A 288 -0.43 -7.89 58.17
N ILE A 289 0.81 -8.34 58.01
CA ILE A 289 1.86 -8.18 59.03
C ILE A 289 2.16 -6.69 59.18
N VAL A 290 2.13 -6.20 60.43
CA VAL A 290 2.30 -4.78 60.78
C VAL A 290 3.61 -4.21 60.21
N ASP A 291 4.70 -4.96 60.35
CA ASP A 291 6.04 -4.53 59.93
C ASP A 291 6.44 -5.05 58.53
N LYS A 292 5.48 -5.37 57.65
CA LYS A 292 5.79 -5.97 56.34
C LYS A 292 6.70 -5.10 55.46
N GLU A 293 6.58 -3.78 55.52
CA GLU A 293 7.43 -2.85 54.76
C GLU A 293 8.90 -2.91 55.19
N LEU A 294 9.15 -3.18 56.47
CA LEU A 294 10.51 -3.35 56.98
C LEU A 294 11.10 -4.67 56.47
N ILE A 295 10.31 -5.75 56.46
CA ILE A 295 10.72 -7.05 55.90
C ILE A 295 11.03 -6.91 54.41
N LEU A 296 10.16 -6.26 53.63
CA LEU A 296 10.36 -6.04 52.20
C LEU A 296 11.62 -5.20 51.90
N ARG A 297 11.95 -4.24 52.78
CA ARG A 297 13.21 -3.48 52.69
C ARG A 297 14.44 -4.33 52.95
N VAL A 298 14.40 -5.26 53.91
CA VAL A 298 15.50 -6.19 54.14
C VAL A 298 15.72 -7.10 52.92
N LEU A 299 14.64 -7.59 52.31
CA LEU A 299 14.72 -8.41 51.09
C LEU A 299 15.31 -7.65 49.90
N SER A 300 15.11 -6.33 49.80
CA SER A 300 15.71 -5.51 48.74
C SER A 300 17.14 -5.09 49.03
N MET A 301 17.50 -4.92 50.31
CA MET A 301 18.83 -4.46 50.73
C MET A 301 19.88 -5.55 50.70
N TYR A 302 19.51 -6.79 51.02
CA TYR A 302 20.41 -7.92 51.07
C TYR A 302 20.03 -8.94 50.00
N SER A 303 21.03 -9.48 49.30
CA SER A 303 20.85 -10.60 48.36
C SER A 303 21.26 -11.95 48.96
N ASP A 304 22.14 -11.93 49.96
CA ASP A 304 22.63 -13.13 50.65
C ASP A 304 21.51 -13.76 51.51
N PRO A 305 21.17 -15.05 51.33
CA PRO A 305 20.05 -15.69 52.02
C PRO A 305 20.26 -15.80 53.53
N VAL A 306 21.51 -16.05 53.98
CA VAL A 306 21.84 -16.16 55.40
C VAL A 306 21.73 -14.81 56.09
N VAL A 307 22.17 -13.74 55.41
CA VAL A 307 22.00 -12.37 55.93
C VAL A 307 20.52 -11.99 55.97
N ARG A 308 19.74 -12.26 54.92
CA ARG A 308 18.28 -12.00 54.90
C ARG A 308 17.59 -12.67 56.08
N GLU A 309 17.82 -13.96 56.26
CA GLU A 309 17.20 -14.75 57.32
C GLU A 309 17.55 -14.20 58.71
N ARG A 310 18.83 -13.86 58.96
CA ARG A 310 19.27 -13.29 60.23
C ARG A 310 18.60 -11.95 60.52
N GLU A 311 18.60 -11.03 59.56
CA GLU A 311 18.00 -9.70 59.76
C GLU A 311 16.48 -9.78 59.97
N ILE A 312 15.79 -10.70 59.28
CA ILE A 312 14.35 -10.93 59.47
C ILE A 312 14.06 -11.57 60.84
N LYS A 313 14.87 -12.56 61.28
CA LYS A 313 14.73 -13.21 62.60
C LYS A 313 14.94 -12.25 63.77
N ASN A 314 15.73 -11.19 63.59
CA ASN A 314 15.94 -10.15 64.61
C ASN A 314 14.68 -9.28 64.85
N MET A 315 13.68 -9.33 63.97
CA MET A 315 12.42 -8.59 64.11
C MET A 315 11.38 -9.43 64.89
N ALA A 316 11.55 -9.59 66.20
CA ALA A 316 10.81 -10.58 67.01
C ALA A 316 9.28 -10.62 66.78
N SER A 317 8.57 -9.47 66.84
CA SER A 317 7.12 -9.39 66.64
C SER A 317 6.69 -9.73 65.22
N ALA A 318 7.44 -9.23 64.23
CA ALA A 318 7.17 -9.49 62.82
C ALA A 318 7.47 -10.95 62.46
N PHE A 319 8.51 -11.54 63.05
CA PHE A 319 8.91 -12.92 62.81
C PHE A 319 7.93 -13.93 63.38
N ASP A 320 7.30 -13.66 64.52
CA ASP A 320 6.25 -14.54 65.05
C ASP A 320 5.01 -14.56 64.15
N ALA A 321 4.61 -13.41 63.57
CA ALA A 321 3.56 -13.35 62.56
C ALA A 321 3.96 -14.06 61.25
N LEU A 322 5.23 -13.95 60.84
CA LEU A 322 5.75 -14.70 59.68
C LEU A 322 5.64 -16.21 59.88
N LYS A 323 5.95 -16.72 61.07
CA LYS A 323 5.85 -18.17 61.39
C LYS A 323 4.44 -18.72 61.27
N THR A 324 3.42 -17.91 61.55
CA THR A 324 2.01 -18.33 61.49
C THR A 324 1.40 -18.09 60.12
N ASP A 325 1.72 -16.97 59.48
CA ASP A 325 0.91 -16.46 58.36
C ASP A 325 1.60 -16.62 56.99
N VAL A 326 2.94 -16.75 56.97
CA VAL A 326 3.76 -16.73 55.74
C VAL A 326 4.58 -18.00 55.56
N LEU A 327 5.46 -18.33 56.51
CA LEU A 327 6.38 -19.48 56.41
C LEU A 327 5.66 -20.81 56.13
N PRO A 328 4.47 -21.11 56.71
CA PRO A 328 3.74 -22.33 56.38
C PRO A 328 3.36 -22.45 54.90
N LYS A 329 3.06 -21.33 54.22
CA LYS A 329 2.68 -21.32 52.79
C LYS A 329 3.87 -21.55 51.85
N LEU A 330 5.08 -21.28 52.33
CA LEU A 330 6.31 -21.47 51.55
C LEU A 330 6.87 -22.88 51.67
N ARG A 331 6.38 -23.66 52.63
CA ARG A 331 6.70 -25.09 52.77
C ARG A 331 5.89 -25.86 51.74
N ARG A 332 6.23 -25.76 50.45
CA ARG A 332 5.40 -26.34 49.38
C ARG A 332 6.19 -27.01 48.26
N SER A 333 5.50 -27.89 47.55
CA SER A 333 5.85 -28.35 46.21
C SER A 333 4.78 -27.86 45.26
N LYS A 334 5.18 -27.08 44.27
CA LYS A 334 4.32 -26.54 43.23
C LYS A 334 4.30 -27.47 42.04
N ILE A 335 3.12 -27.95 41.68
CA ILE A 335 2.90 -28.87 40.56
C ILE A 335 2.20 -28.09 39.45
N ILE A 336 2.75 -28.12 38.23
CA ILE A 336 2.17 -27.49 37.05
C ILE A 336 2.03 -28.55 35.98
N VAL A 337 0.80 -28.93 35.65
CA VAL A 337 0.50 -29.82 34.52
C VAL A 337 0.26 -28.95 33.29
N ASN A 338 1.07 -29.15 32.26
CA ASN A 338 1.04 -28.40 31.01
C ASN A 338 0.34 -29.20 29.92
N VAL A 339 -0.48 -28.51 29.13
CA VAL A 339 -1.23 -29.09 28.02
C VAL A 339 -1.24 -28.18 26.80
N ASN A 340 -1.52 -28.75 25.65
CA ASN A 340 -1.86 -28.06 24.42
C ASN A 340 -3.36 -28.16 24.18
N LYS A 341 -4.02 -27.02 23.96
CA LYS A 341 -5.36 -26.97 23.38
C LYS A 341 -5.22 -27.00 21.86
N ILE A 342 -5.77 -28.03 21.24
CA ILE A 342 -5.76 -28.25 19.80
C ILE A 342 -7.09 -27.74 19.22
N GLY A 343 -7.02 -26.66 18.47
CA GLY A 343 -8.12 -26.10 17.70
C GLY A 343 -8.51 -26.98 16.52
N ARG A 344 -9.60 -26.63 15.84
CA ARG A 344 -10.08 -27.33 14.65
C ARG A 344 -9.00 -27.42 13.57
N SER A 345 -9.02 -28.50 12.80
CA SER A 345 -8.29 -28.68 11.53
C SER A 345 -8.83 -27.75 10.44
N ASP A 346 -8.12 -27.62 9.32
CA ASP A 346 -8.55 -26.79 8.19
C ASP A 346 -9.85 -27.31 7.59
N GLU A 347 -9.98 -28.62 7.49
CA GLU A 347 -11.17 -29.31 7.02
C GLU A 347 -12.37 -29.04 7.94
N GLU A 348 -12.19 -29.15 9.25
CA GLU A 348 -13.24 -28.85 10.24
C GLU A 348 -13.66 -27.38 10.20
N ILE A 349 -12.73 -26.43 10.03
CA ILE A 349 -13.04 -24.99 9.91
C ILE A 349 -13.83 -24.74 8.62
N LEU A 350 -13.40 -25.30 7.50
CA LEU A 350 -14.07 -25.15 6.21
C LEU A 350 -15.44 -25.82 6.17
N GLU A 351 -15.62 -26.93 6.87
CA GLU A 351 -16.93 -27.56 7.04
C GLU A 351 -17.84 -26.69 7.91
N ALA A 352 -17.35 -26.25 9.08
CA ALA A 352 -18.11 -25.44 10.02
C ALA A 352 -18.56 -24.10 9.40
N ILE A 353 -17.70 -23.39 8.68
CA ILE A 353 -18.10 -22.12 8.02
C ILE A 353 -19.12 -22.32 6.90
N LYS A 354 -19.33 -23.55 6.42
CA LYS A 354 -20.37 -23.88 5.42
C LYS A 354 -21.66 -24.36 6.06
N SER A 355 -21.58 -25.09 7.16
CA SER A 355 -22.72 -25.73 7.82
C SER A 355 -23.32 -24.89 8.96
N ASP A 356 -22.50 -24.51 9.94
CA ASP A 356 -22.87 -23.65 11.06
C ASP A 356 -21.71 -22.68 11.40
N PRO A 357 -21.68 -21.50 10.75
CA PRO A 357 -20.63 -20.53 10.97
C PRO A 357 -20.60 -19.98 12.41
N THR A 358 -21.69 -20.09 13.18
CA THR A 358 -21.77 -19.56 14.54
C THR A 358 -20.96 -20.37 15.55
N ALA A 359 -20.53 -21.58 15.16
CA ALA A 359 -19.65 -22.43 15.94
C ALA A 359 -18.17 -22.01 15.88
N LEU A 360 -17.81 -21.05 15.02
CA LEU A 360 -16.46 -20.56 14.83
C LEU A 360 -16.25 -19.22 15.55
N ASP A 361 -15.08 -19.07 16.18
CA ASP A 361 -14.68 -17.78 16.71
C ASP A 361 -14.16 -16.83 15.62
N ILE A 362 -13.86 -15.58 15.99
CA ILE A 362 -13.39 -14.58 15.01
C ILE A 362 -12.06 -14.95 14.34
N GLU A 363 -11.14 -15.61 15.06
CA GLU A 363 -9.86 -15.98 14.47
C GLU A 363 -10.04 -17.14 13.49
N GLU A 364 -10.87 -18.14 13.82
CA GLU A 364 -11.25 -19.21 12.91
C GLU A 364 -11.99 -18.67 11.66
N LEU A 365 -12.91 -17.72 11.83
CA LEU A 365 -13.65 -17.10 10.72
C LEU A 365 -12.74 -16.33 9.77
N LEU A 366 -11.79 -15.53 10.30
CA LEU A 366 -10.83 -14.80 9.47
C LEU A 366 -9.83 -15.74 8.80
N TYR A 367 -9.39 -16.77 9.51
CA TYR A 367 -8.47 -17.78 9.01
C TYR A 367 -9.10 -18.64 7.91
N ALA A 368 -10.39 -18.98 8.01
CA ALA A 368 -11.12 -19.74 6.99
C ALA A 368 -11.05 -19.09 5.59
N ALA A 369 -11.07 -17.76 5.52
CA ALA A 369 -10.90 -17.01 4.27
C ALA A 369 -9.50 -17.15 3.66
N THR A 370 -8.48 -17.47 4.45
CA THR A 370 -7.11 -17.71 3.96
C THR A 370 -6.93 -19.11 3.36
N LEU A 371 -7.83 -20.05 3.68
CA LEU A 371 -7.78 -21.44 3.23
C LEU A 371 -8.28 -21.65 1.78
N THR A 372 -8.84 -20.61 1.16
CA THR A 372 -9.30 -20.65 -0.23
C THR A 372 -8.59 -19.62 -1.10
N LYS A 373 -8.39 -19.96 -2.38
CA LYS A 373 -7.84 -19.05 -3.40
C LYS A 373 -8.93 -18.33 -4.20
N ASP A 374 -10.18 -18.81 -4.14
CA ASP A 374 -11.30 -18.22 -4.86
C ASP A 374 -11.76 -16.93 -4.15
N ALA A 375 -11.55 -15.78 -4.80
CA ALA A 375 -11.86 -14.48 -4.21
C ALA A 375 -13.35 -14.28 -3.86
N LYS A 376 -14.29 -14.96 -4.54
CA LYS A 376 -15.72 -14.90 -4.20
C LYS A 376 -16.01 -15.70 -2.94
N GLU A 377 -15.35 -16.85 -2.78
CA GLU A 377 -15.44 -17.65 -1.55
C GLU A 377 -14.78 -16.92 -0.36
N GLN A 378 -13.61 -16.30 -0.58
CA GLN A 378 -12.95 -15.43 0.41
C GLN A 378 -13.89 -14.31 0.88
N LEU A 379 -14.55 -13.64 -0.06
CA LEU A 379 -15.48 -12.54 0.23
C LEU A 379 -16.62 -13.03 1.12
N LYS A 380 -17.24 -14.16 0.77
CA LYS A 380 -18.32 -14.75 1.56
C LYS A 380 -17.88 -15.04 3.01
N TYR A 381 -16.69 -15.59 3.20
CA TYR A 381 -16.17 -15.89 4.55
C TYR A 381 -15.88 -14.63 5.37
N TYR A 382 -15.28 -13.60 4.77
CA TYR A 382 -15.11 -12.32 5.46
C TYR A 382 -16.43 -11.59 5.74
N GLU A 383 -17.44 -11.72 4.88
CA GLU A 383 -18.79 -11.18 5.13
C GLU A 383 -19.48 -11.89 6.30
N ILE A 384 -19.33 -13.21 6.41
CA ILE A 384 -19.79 -13.98 7.58
C ILE A 384 -19.10 -13.45 8.85
N ALA A 385 -17.78 -13.28 8.83
CA ALA A 385 -17.02 -12.74 9.95
C ALA A 385 -17.51 -11.34 10.35
N ALA A 386 -17.73 -10.46 9.37
CA ALA A 386 -18.22 -9.10 9.59
C ALA A 386 -19.66 -9.08 10.12
N SER A 387 -20.51 -10.03 9.71
CA SER A 387 -21.88 -10.14 10.22
C SER A 387 -21.94 -10.68 11.65
N GLN A 388 -21.12 -11.68 11.98
CA GLN A 388 -21.13 -12.28 13.31
C GLN A 388 -20.43 -11.41 14.34
N VAL A 389 -19.39 -10.69 13.93
CA VAL A 389 -18.63 -9.79 14.79
C VAL A 389 -18.58 -8.39 14.17
N PRO A 390 -19.69 -7.61 14.21
CA PRO A 390 -19.80 -6.31 13.54
C PRO A 390 -18.78 -5.26 13.98
N LYS A 391 -18.17 -5.42 15.16
CA LYS A 391 -17.13 -4.53 15.68
C LYS A 391 -15.70 -4.97 15.34
N CYS A 392 -15.53 -6.04 14.56
CA CYS A 392 -14.21 -6.47 14.12
C CYS A 392 -13.77 -5.64 12.90
N ILE A 393 -12.83 -4.71 13.12
CA ILE A 393 -12.25 -3.91 12.04
C ILE A 393 -11.63 -4.77 10.93
N ARG A 394 -10.96 -5.88 11.31
CA ARG A 394 -10.27 -6.78 10.38
C ARG A 394 -11.25 -7.41 9.40
N ALA A 395 -12.43 -7.78 9.86
CA ALA A 395 -13.46 -8.37 9.01
C ALA A 395 -13.94 -7.37 7.94
N HIS A 396 -14.34 -6.15 8.34
CA HIS A 396 -14.77 -5.12 7.38
C HIS A 396 -13.64 -4.69 6.43
N ASN A 397 -12.41 -4.55 6.94
CA ASN A 397 -11.25 -4.25 6.11
C ASN A 397 -11.03 -5.35 5.05
N ASN A 398 -11.08 -6.62 5.45
CA ASN A 398 -10.79 -7.72 4.54
C ASN A 398 -11.94 -7.98 3.54
N VAL A 399 -13.19 -7.66 3.89
CA VAL A 399 -14.28 -7.52 2.90
C VAL A 399 -13.93 -6.47 1.85
N GLY A 400 -13.41 -5.32 2.26
CA GLY A 400 -12.97 -4.26 1.35
C GLY A 400 -11.85 -4.69 0.41
N VAL A 401 -10.78 -5.30 0.97
CA VAL A 401 -9.64 -5.82 0.20
C VAL A 401 -10.10 -6.84 -0.84
N THR A 402 -10.98 -7.75 -0.45
CA THR A 402 -11.47 -8.80 -1.35
C THR A 402 -12.36 -8.21 -2.45
N ASN A 403 -13.16 -7.19 -2.17
CA ASN A 403 -13.93 -6.47 -3.18
C ASN A 403 -13.04 -5.70 -4.17
N MET A 404 -11.93 -5.10 -3.72
CA MET A 404 -10.94 -4.50 -4.62
C MET A 404 -10.35 -5.53 -5.59
N LYS A 405 -9.97 -6.71 -5.08
CA LYS A 405 -9.49 -7.83 -5.90
C LYS A 405 -10.52 -8.31 -6.95
N LEU A 406 -11.81 -8.19 -6.63
CA LEU A 406 -12.91 -8.56 -7.53
C LEU A 406 -13.34 -7.42 -8.48
N GLY A 407 -12.75 -6.23 -8.37
CA GLY A 407 -13.14 -5.04 -9.15
C GLY A 407 -14.44 -4.37 -8.65
N ASN A 408 -14.98 -4.76 -7.49
CA ASN A 408 -16.20 -4.22 -6.91
C ASN A 408 -15.90 -2.94 -6.10
N ILE A 409 -15.50 -1.87 -6.77
CA ILE A 409 -14.92 -0.67 -6.13
C ILE A 409 -15.87 0.00 -5.12
N ASP A 410 -17.16 0.14 -5.44
CA ASP A 410 -18.14 0.77 -4.54
C ASP A 410 -18.44 -0.07 -3.29
N ALA A 411 -18.46 -1.40 -3.45
CA ALA A 411 -18.62 -2.32 -2.32
C ALA A 411 -17.37 -2.29 -1.43
N ALA A 412 -16.17 -2.22 -2.03
CA ALA A 412 -14.93 -2.08 -1.30
C ALA A 412 -14.91 -0.80 -0.46
N LYS A 413 -15.27 0.33 -1.07
CA LYS A 413 -15.41 1.63 -0.40
C LYS A 413 -16.32 1.53 0.82
N THR A 414 -17.52 0.97 0.62
CA THR A 414 -18.51 0.80 1.70
C THR A 414 -17.95 -0.02 2.87
N ALA A 415 -17.21 -1.10 2.57
CA ALA A 415 -16.61 -1.94 3.60
C ALA A 415 -15.45 -1.24 4.34
N PHE A 416 -14.59 -0.52 3.62
CA PHE A 416 -13.52 0.26 4.24
C PHE A 416 -14.05 1.45 5.06
N GLU A 417 -15.13 2.11 4.64
CA GLU A 417 -15.79 3.15 5.43
C GLU A 417 -16.39 2.59 6.73
N LYS A 418 -16.93 1.37 6.72
CA LYS A 418 -17.32 0.65 7.95
C LYS A 418 -16.12 0.38 8.86
N ALA A 419 -15.00 -0.08 8.29
CA ALA A 419 -13.76 -0.28 9.05
C ALA A 419 -13.25 1.06 9.64
N GLN A 420 -13.30 2.14 8.88
CA GLN A 420 -12.90 3.48 9.29
C GLN A 420 -13.74 4.00 10.47
N ALA A 421 -15.06 3.76 10.43
CA ALA A 421 -15.98 4.14 11.50
C ALA A 421 -15.68 3.41 12.83
N LEU A 422 -15.13 2.19 12.77
CA LEU A 422 -14.66 1.47 13.95
C LEU A 422 -13.31 2.00 14.44
N GLN A 423 -12.36 2.21 13.53
CA GLN A 423 -11.07 2.81 13.81
C GLN A 423 -10.47 3.44 12.54
N ASN A 424 -10.14 4.73 12.62
CA ASN A 424 -9.46 5.42 11.53
C ASN A 424 -7.93 5.26 11.65
N ASN A 425 -7.41 4.08 11.30
CA ASN A 425 -5.98 3.78 11.32
C ASN A 425 -5.35 3.82 9.92
N ASP A 426 -4.02 3.72 9.86
CA ASP A 426 -3.26 3.88 8.62
C ASP A 426 -3.52 2.76 7.58
N VAL A 427 -3.84 1.54 8.02
CA VAL A 427 -4.21 0.44 7.09
C VAL A 427 -5.51 0.78 6.36
N VAL A 428 -6.52 1.28 7.08
CA VAL A 428 -7.79 1.67 6.47
C VAL A 428 -7.61 2.89 5.56
N LYS A 429 -6.81 3.88 5.98
CA LYS A 429 -6.48 5.05 5.13
C LYS A 429 -5.79 4.65 3.84
N ASN A 430 -4.79 3.76 3.90
CA ASN A 430 -4.13 3.23 2.70
C ASN A 430 -5.14 2.63 1.73
N ASN A 431 -6.04 1.80 2.25
CA ASN A 431 -7.04 1.12 1.44
C ASN A 431 -8.07 2.08 0.82
N LEU A 432 -8.53 3.09 1.57
CA LEU A 432 -9.39 4.15 1.04
C LEU A 432 -8.66 5.05 0.04
N GLY A 433 -7.37 5.28 0.21
CA GLY A 433 -6.52 5.99 -0.75
C GLY A 433 -6.51 5.28 -2.10
N PHE A 434 -6.33 3.96 -2.11
CA PHE A 434 -6.41 3.18 -3.35
C PHE A 434 -7.81 3.10 -3.95
N VAL A 435 -8.87 3.08 -3.14
CA VAL A 435 -10.25 3.24 -3.65
C VAL A 435 -10.41 4.58 -4.37
N ALA A 436 -10.00 5.68 -3.74
CA ALA A 436 -10.09 7.01 -4.35
C ALA A 436 -9.28 7.11 -5.65
N LEU A 437 -8.08 6.53 -5.67
CA LEU A 437 -7.22 6.49 -6.85
C LEU A 437 -7.87 5.76 -8.03
N VAL A 438 -8.46 4.57 -7.79
CA VAL A 438 -9.19 3.81 -8.82
C VAL A 438 -10.47 4.53 -9.27
N GLN A 439 -11.11 5.31 -8.40
CA GLN A 439 -12.25 6.17 -8.74
C GLN A 439 -11.85 7.44 -9.51
N GLY A 440 -10.55 7.68 -9.74
CA GLY A 440 -10.02 8.88 -10.41
C GLY A 440 -9.93 10.12 -9.51
N ASP A 441 -10.23 9.99 -8.21
CA ASP A 441 -10.15 11.08 -7.23
C ASP A 441 -8.74 11.14 -6.63
N SER A 442 -7.80 11.64 -7.44
CA SER A 442 -6.37 11.69 -7.08
C SER A 442 -6.09 12.60 -5.89
N ASP A 443 -6.85 13.70 -5.74
CA ASP A 443 -6.66 14.63 -4.63
C ASP A 443 -7.09 14.00 -3.30
N LYS A 444 -8.21 13.27 -3.28
CA LYS A 444 -8.63 12.54 -2.08
C LYS A 444 -7.71 11.36 -1.77
N ALA A 445 -7.20 10.68 -2.79
CA ALA A 445 -6.21 9.63 -2.60
C ALA A 445 -4.94 10.18 -1.93
N GLU A 446 -4.44 11.33 -2.41
CA GLU A 446 -3.29 12.03 -1.83
C GLU A 446 -3.55 12.45 -0.38
N GLU A 447 -4.75 12.94 -0.05
CA GLU A 447 -5.14 13.26 1.33
C GLU A 447 -5.06 12.03 2.24
N TYR A 448 -5.61 10.88 1.81
CA TYR A 448 -5.56 9.66 2.59
C TYR A 448 -4.14 9.21 2.86
N PHE A 449 -3.30 9.11 1.83
CA PHE A 449 -1.91 8.67 1.96
C PHE A 449 -1.07 9.64 2.79
N SER A 450 -1.26 10.95 2.61
CA SER A 450 -0.50 11.99 3.33
C SER A 450 -0.92 12.13 4.80
N SER A 451 -2.15 11.71 5.15
CA SER A 451 -2.66 11.74 6.53
C SER A 451 -2.23 10.54 7.38
N MET A 452 -1.49 9.58 6.81
CA MET A 452 -0.98 8.42 7.55
C MET A 452 0.12 8.84 8.53
N SER A 453 0.12 8.25 9.73
CA SER A 453 1.16 8.51 10.73
C SER A 453 2.51 7.93 10.34
N THR A 454 2.50 6.81 9.59
CA THR A 454 3.70 6.15 9.07
C THR A 454 3.57 5.94 7.57
N SER A 455 4.55 6.44 6.81
CA SER A 455 4.65 6.16 5.38
C SER A 455 5.01 4.69 5.15
N THR A 456 4.18 3.95 4.42
CA THR A 456 4.41 2.54 4.07
C THR A 456 4.84 2.42 2.60
N LYS A 457 5.24 1.21 2.18
CA LYS A 457 5.61 0.95 0.78
C LYS A 457 4.42 1.22 -0.14
N GLU A 458 3.25 0.77 0.27
CA GLU A 458 1.98 0.89 -0.45
C GLU A 458 1.55 2.35 -0.58
N SER A 459 1.60 3.14 0.51
CA SER A 459 1.22 4.55 0.43
C SER A 459 2.18 5.40 -0.39
N ARG A 460 3.49 5.08 -0.35
CA ARG A 460 4.47 5.69 -1.27
C ARG A 460 4.22 5.31 -2.72
N PHE A 461 3.83 4.07 -3.00
CA PHE A 461 3.46 3.66 -4.35
C PHE A 461 2.26 4.46 -4.86
N GLY A 462 1.23 4.64 -4.02
CA GLY A 462 0.06 5.48 -4.33
C GLY A 462 0.44 6.93 -4.62
N LEU A 463 1.23 7.56 -3.74
CA LEU A 463 1.72 8.95 -3.93
C LEU A 463 2.61 9.10 -5.17
N GLY A 464 3.46 8.11 -5.47
CA GLY A 464 4.28 8.10 -6.67
C GLY A 464 3.44 8.01 -7.94
N THR A 465 2.38 7.21 -7.92
CA THR A 465 1.42 7.08 -9.03
C THR A 465 0.67 8.40 -9.28
N ILE A 466 0.19 9.05 -8.22
CA ILE A 466 -0.45 10.37 -8.30
C ILE A 466 0.53 11.43 -8.83
N ALA A 467 1.79 11.40 -8.40
CA ALA A 467 2.81 12.32 -8.89
C ALA A 467 3.06 12.17 -10.40
N ILE A 468 3.01 10.95 -10.96
CA ILE A 468 3.06 10.75 -12.43
C ILE A 468 1.84 11.40 -13.09
N GLN A 469 0.63 11.16 -12.55
CA GLN A 469 -0.61 11.75 -13.07
C GLN A 469 -0.61 13.27 -13.02
N LYS A 470 0.15 13.89 -12.11
CA LYS A 470 0.33 15.35 -11.99
C LYS A 470 1.53 15.89 -12.80
N GLY A 471 2.26 15.04 -13.52
CA GLY A 471 3.48 15.42 -14.26
C GLY A 471 4.69 15.71 -13.37
N GLU A 472 4.65 15.33 -12.08
CA GLU A 472 5.67 15.61 -11.07
C GLU A 472 6.70 14.47 -10.97
N TYR A 473 7.38 14.17 -12.07
CA TYR A 473 8.21 12.95 -12.19
C TYR A 473 9.35 12.85 -11.19
N ASP A 474 9.96 13.98 -10.80
CA ASP A 474 10.95 14.02 -9.72
C ASP A 474 10.40 13.54 -8.38
N LYS A 475 9.19 13.99 -8.03
CA LYS A 475 8.51 13.56 -6.80
C LYS A 475 8.11 12.09 -6.90
N ALA A 476 7.62 11.65 -8.06
CA ALA A 476 7.27 10.25 -8.30
C ALA A 476 8.46 9.32 -8.02
N VAL A 477 9.62 9.60 -8.63
CA VAL A 477 10.85 8.82 -8.39
C VAL A 477 11.26 8.84 -6.92
N ASN A 478 11.12 9.99 -6.22
CA ASN A 478 11.42 10.07 -4.79
C ASN A 478 10.47 9.23 -3.94
N PHE A 479 9.17 9.20 -4.26
CA PHE A 479 8.20 8.37 -3.55
C PHE A 479 8.50 6.88 -3.74
N PHE A 480 8.73 6.43 -4.98
CA PHE A 480 9.09 5.02 -5.23
C PHE A 480 10.46 4.64 -4.65
N GLY A 481 11.40 5.58 -4.59
CA GLY A 481 12.75 5.32 -4.11
C GLY A 481 13.44 4.22 -4.94
N ASN A 482 13.87 3.15 -4.27
CA ASN A 482 14.52 2.00 -4.90
C ASN A 482 13.56 0.85 -5.24
N ASP A 483 12.26 1.01 -5.03
CA ASP A 483 11.29 -0.04 -5.35
C ASP A 483 11.25 -0.26 -6.87
N ALA A 484 11.62 -1.46 -7.31
CA ALA A 484 11.53 -1.87 -8.71
C ALA A 484 10.06 -2.16 -9.07
N ASN A 485 9.45 -1.22 -9.79
CA ASN A 485 8.09 -1.35 -10.33
C ASN A 485 7.97 -0.56 -11.63
N VAL A 486 6.98 -0.89 -12.46
CA VAL A 486 6.82 -0.29 -13.79
C VAL A 486 6.54 1.21 -13.73
N ASN A 487 5.78 1.70 -12.73
CA ASN A 487 5.53 3.14 -12.55
C ASN A 487 6.80 3.91 -12.21
N ASN A 488 7.72 3.34 -11.43
CA ASN A 488 9.01 3.97 -11.15
C ASN A 488 9.88 4.05 -12.42
N ALA A 489 9.91 2.97 -13.21
CA ALA A 489 10.59 2.98 -14.51
C ALA A 489 9.96 3.99 -15.49
N LEU A 490 8.64 4.12 -15.47
CA LEU A 490 7.91 5.13 -16.25
C LEU A 490 8.28 6.54 -15.81
N ALA A 491 8.27 6.83 -14.51
CA ALA A 491 8.68 8.13 -13.98
C ALA A 491 10.13 8.49 -14.34
N LEU A 492 11.05 7.51 -14.28
CA LEU A 492 12.43 7.69 -14.75
C LEU A 492 12.49 7.98 -16.25
N THR A 493 11.68 7.30 -17.06
CA THR A 493 11.59 7.50 -18.52
C THR A 493 11.10 8.90 -18.86
N LEU A 494 10.03 9.36 -18.20
CA LEU A 494 9.42 10.68 -18.40
C LEU A 494 10.32 11.82 -17.91
N LYS A 495 11.13 11.58 -16.88
CA LYS A 495 12.19 12.51 -16.44
C LYS A 495 13.41 12.53 -17.38
N GLY A 496 13.56 11.54 -18.27
CA GLY A 496 14.70 11.39 -19.17
C GLY A 496 15.89 10.59 -18.62
N ASP A 497 15.75 9.92 -17.47
CA ASP A 497 16.76 9.03 -16.88
C ASP A 497 16.66 7.61 -17.47
N LEU A 498 16.87 7.52 -18.79
CA LEU A 498 16.67 6.31 -19.58
C LEU A 498 17.57 5.15 -19.13
N ALA A 499 18.79 5.44 -18.68
CA ALA A 499 19.73 4.43 -18.23
C ALA A 499 19.25 3.72 -16.96
N ARG A 500 18.74 4.48 -15.97
CA ARG A 500 18.17 3.88 -14.75
C ARG A 500 16.84 3.19 -15.02
N ALA A 501 15.98 3.77 -15.87
CA ALA A 501 14.73 3.12 -16.27
C ALA A 501 15.00 1.76 -16.92
N LYS A 502 15.94 1.70 -17.87
CA LYS A 502 16.35 0.46 -18.54
C LYS A 502 16.87 -0.57 -17.54
N ALA A 503 17.82 -0.20 -16.69
CA ALA A 503 18.41 -1.11 -15.71
C ALA A 503 17.36 -1.69 -14.74
N MET A 504 16.37 -0.87 -14.33
CA MET A 504 15.28 -1.31 -13.47
C MET A 504 14.38 -2.34 -14.17
N LEU A 505 13.97 -2.08 -15.42
CA LEU A 505 13.11 -2.99 -16.17
C LEU A 505 13.82 -4.30 -16.55
N ASP A 506 15.13 -4.27 -16.77
CA ASP A 506 15.92 -5.49 -17.06
C ASP A 506 16.07 -6.39 -15.83
N GLY A 507 16.04 -5.83 -14.62
CA GLY A 507 16.15 -6.56 -13.36
C GLY A 507 14.82 -6.97 -12.72
N MET A 508 13.70 -6.54 -13.27
CA MET A 508 12.36 -6.81 -12.74
C MET A 508 11.78 -8.12 -13.30
N GLU A 509 10.95 -8.82 -12.52
CA GLU A 509 10.12 -9.91 -13.01
C GLU A 509 9.01 -9.34 -13.91
N MET A 510 8.89 -9.87 -15.13
CA MET A 510 7.94 -9.34 -16.12
C MET A 510 6.52 -9.79 -15.79
N CYS A 511 5.56 -8.85 -15.80
CA CYS A 511 4.14 -9.22 -15.84
C CYS A 511 3.83 -9.87 -17.20
N GLU A 512 2.87 -10.79 -17.22
CA GLU A 512 2.29 -11.30 -18.47
C GLU A 512 1.38 -10.26 -19.17
N CYS A 513 1.21 -9.07 -18.59
CA CYS A 513 0.48 -7.95 -19.19
C CYS A 513 1.23 -7.26 -20.34
N GLY A 514 2.54 -7.47 -20.46
CA GLY A 514 3.39 -6.94 -21.53
C GLY A 514 3.80 -5.47 -21.39
N LEU A 515 3.22 -4.70 -20.45
CA LEU A 515 3.54 -3.28 -20.27
C LEU A 515 5.03 -3.00 -19.97
N PRO A 516 5.71 -3.73 -19.05
CA PRO A 516 7.13 -3.50 -18.80
C PRO A 516 7.97 -3.68 -20.08
N SER A 517 7.67 -4.69 -20.89
CA SER A 517 8.33 -4.93 -22.18
C SER A 517 8.02 -3.85 -23.20
N TYR A 518 6.80 -3.34 -23.22
CA TYR A 518 6.44 -2.20 -24.08
C TYR A 518 7.23 -0.94 -23.69
N LEU A 519 7.31 -0.64 -22.39
CA LEU A 519 8.08 0.49 -21.89
C LEU A 519 9.58 0.33 -22.18
N LYS A 520 10.13 -0.90 -22.14
CA LYS A 520 11.50 -1.17 -22.63
C LYS A 520 11.66 -0.77 -24.11
N ALA A 521 10.68 -1.07 -24.96
CA ALA A 521 10.73 -0.69 -26.37
C ALA A 521 10.75 0.84 -26.55
N VAL A 522 9.90 1.56 -25.82
CA VAL A 522 9.88 3.04 -25.79
C VAL A 522 11.24 3.60 -25.36
N ILE A 523 11.80 3.06 -24.27
CA ILE A 523 13.15 3.45 -23.81
C ILE A 523 14.20 3.19 -24.88
N GLY A 524 14.15 2.03 -25.54
CA GLY A 524 15.02 1.71 -26.67
C GLY A 524 14.93 2.73 -27.79
N ALA A 525 13.71 3.15 -28.13
CA ALA A 525 13.47 4.10 -29.20
C ALA A 525 14.03 5.49 -28.85
N ARG A 526 13.80 5.96 -27.62
CA ARG A 526 14.38 7.21 -27.09
C ARG A 526 15.91 7.16 -27.00
N MET A 527 16.50 5.98 -26.82
CA MET A 527 17.95 5.74 -26.82
C MET A 527 18.56 5.53 -28.22
N ASP A 528 17.75 5.55 -29.29
CA ASP A 528 18.17 5.20 -30.66
C ASP A 528 18.78 3.78 -30.76
N ASN A 529 18.31 2.85 -29.93
CA ASN A 529 18.76 1.47 -29.88
C ASN A 529 17.75 0.53 -30.55
N LYS A 530 17.87 0.39 -31.87
CA LYS A 530 17.00 -0.45 -32.70
C LYS A 530 16.83 -1.87 -32.16
N ASP A 531 17.93 -2.57 -31.89
CA ASP A 531 17.89 -3.99 -31.53
C ASP A 531 17.11 -4.20 -30.22
N TYR A 532 17.32 -3.29 -29.26
CA TYR A 532 16.58 -3.30 -28.00
C TYR A 532 15.09 -2.96 -28.22
N THR A 533 14.78 -1.94 -29.01
CA THR A 533 13.38 -1.58 -29.36
C THR A 533 12.61 -2.74 -29.96
N VAL A 534 13.15 -3.36 -31.01
CA VAL A 534 12.46 -4.44 -31.75
C VAL A 534 12.32 -5.69 -30.89
N ALA A 535 13.37 -6.07 -30.14
CA ALA A 535 13.31 -7.23 -29.26
C ALA A 535 12.28 -7.06 -28.14
N SER A 536 12.27 -5.90 -27.48
CA SER A 536 11.33 -5.59 -26.40
C SER A 536 9.89 -5.44 -26.89
N LEU A 537 9.67 -4.83 -28.05
CA LEU A 537 8.31 -4.74 -28.62
C LEU A 537 7.77 -6.12 -29.00
N LYS A 538 8.62 -6.99 -29.56
CA LYS A 538 8.24 -8.37 -29.87
C LYS A 538 7.87 -9.16 -28.62
N GLU A 539 8.58 -8.96 -27.51
CA GLU A 539 8.26 -9.54 -26.21
C GLU A 539 6.91 -9.04 -25.69
N ALA A 540 6.67 -7.72 -25.74
CA ALA A 540 5.40 -7.11 -25.35
C ALA A 540 4.21 -7.68 -26.13
N VAL A 541 4.33 -7.75 -27.46
CA VAL A 541 3.29 -8.33 -28.35
C VAL A 541 3.08 -9.82 -28.09
N GLY A 542 4.15 -10.54 -27.71
CA GLY A 542 4.06 -11.95 -27.31
C GLY A 542 3.24 -12.18 -26.05
N PHE A 543 3.25 -11.22 -25.11
CA PHE A 543 2.42 -11.23 -23.90
C PHE A 543 1.00 -10.74 -24.14
N ASN A 544 0.83 -9.60 -24.82
CA ASN A 544 -0.47 -9.06 -25.20
C ASN A 544 -0.42 -8.49 -26.62
N ALA A 545 -1.20 -9.08 -27.53
CA ALA A 545 -1.27 -8.68 -28.93
C ALA A 545 -1.80 -7.25 -29.15
N GLU A 546 -2.50 -6.64 -28.19
CA GLU A 546 -2.99 -5.27 -28.27
C GLU A 546 -1.85 -4.24 -28.39
N TRP A 547 -0.66 -4.55 -27.85
CA TRP A 547 0.53 -3.72 -27.98
C TRP A 547 0.93 -3.50 -29.44
N LYS A 548 0.55 -4.40 -30.35
CA LYS A 548 0.75 -4.25 -31.80
C LYS A 548 0.01 -3.03 -32.35
N GLU A 549 -1.26 -2.89 -32.00
CA GLU A 549 -2.10 -1.78 -32.49
C GLU A 549 -1.77 -0.47 -31.78
N TYR A 550 -1.38 -0.54 -30.51
CA TYR A 550 -0.91 0.62 -29.78
C TYR A 550 0.41 1.16 -30.38
N ALA A 551 1.39 0.30 -30.66
CA ALA A 551 2.67 0.69 -31.26
C ALA A 551 2.55 1.37 -32.64
N LYS A 552 1.54 1.01 -33.44
CA LYS A 552 1.28 1.67 -34.74
C LYS A 552 0.91 3.14 -34.61
N LYS A 553 0.30 3.51 -33.48
CA LYS A 553 -0.17 4.87 -33.18
C LYS A 553 0.86 5.68 -32.42
N ASP A 554 1.87 5.02 -31.86
CA ASP A 554 2.81 5.64 -30.93
C ASP A 554 3.95 6.33 -31.69
N ILE A 555 3.97 7.66 -31.62
CA ILE A 555 4.96 8.51 -32.29
C ILE A 555 6.38 8.29 -31.74
N GLU A 556 6.53 7.65 -30.56
CA GLU A 556 7.83 7.19 -30.03
C GLU A 556 8.61 6.34 -31.05
N PHE A 557 7.89 5.59 -31.89
CA PHE A 557 8.48 4.71 -32.89
C PHE A 557 8.56 5.30 -34.30
N ALA A 558 8.24 6.58 -34.50
CA ALA A 558 8.21 7.20 -35.83
C ALA A 558 9.53 7.03 -36.60
N LYS A 559 10.67 7.07 -35.91
CA LYS A 559 12.01 6.84 -36.51
C LYS A 559 12.20 5.42 -37.05
N PHE A 560 11.50 4.43 -36.50
CA PHE A 560 11.60 3.02 -36.84
C PHE A 560 10.46 2.55 -37.76
N ALA A 561 9.48 3.42 -38.07
CA ALA A 561 8.29 3.05 -38.83
C ALA A 561 8.60 2.43 -40.20
N GLU A 562 9.71 2.84 -40.84
CA GLU A 562 10.15 2.29 -42.12
C GLU A 562 11.09 1.08 -42.02
N ASP A 563 11.55 0.72 -40.82
CA ASP A 563 12.47 -0.41 -40.61
C ASP A 563 11.74 -1.75 -40.78
N GLU A 564 12.31 -2.65 -41.58
CA GLU A 564 11.69 -3.95 -41.90
C GLU A 564 11.54 -4.87 -40.68
N ALA A 565 12.47 -4.82 -39.72
CA ALA A 565 12.37 -5.64 -38.52
C ALA A 565 11.27 -5.10 -37.58
N PHE A 566 11.13 -3.78 -37.48
CA PHE A 566 10.02 -3.14 -36.77
C PHE A 566 8.67 -3.44 -37.44
N LYS A 567 8.56 -3.23 -38.76
CA LYS A 567 7.38 -3.58 -39.56
C LYS A 567 6.95 -5.02 -39.35
N ALA A 568 7.88 -5.97 -39.33
CA ALA A 568 7.57 -7.38 -39.10
C ALA A 568 6.94 -7.68 -37.73
N VAL A 569 7.18 -6.84 -36.71
CA VAL A 569 6.53 -6.98 -35.39
C VAL A 569 5.12 -6.39 -35.40
N ILE A 570 4.92 -5.27 -36.12
CA ILE A 570 3.65 -4.52 -36.09
C ILE A 570 2.70 -4.82 -37.27
N GLN A 571 3.10 -5.58 -38.29
CA GLN A 571 2.26 -5.93 -39.46
C GLN A 571 1.49 -7.23 -39.28
#